data_AF-A0A9X3YG52-F1
#
_entry.id   AF-A0A9X3YG52-F1
#
_cell.length_a   1.000
_cell.length_b   1.000
_cell.length_c   1.000
_cell.angle_alpha   90.00
_cell.angle_beta   90.00
_cell.angle_gamma   90.00
#
_symmetry.space_group_name_H-M   'P 1'
#
loop_
_entity.id
_entity.type
_entity.pdbx_description
1 polymer ?
#
loop_
_entity_poly.entity_id
_entity_poly.type
_entity_poly.pdbx_seq_one_letter_code
_entity_poly.pdbx_strand_id
1 'polypeptide(L)'
;LTRAAYHLGNRHVALQVGDGWLRLLDDYVLKDMLLQLGAQVEHIEAPFEPEHGAYGGGHHHSHAGEAEFSYAPRLHQFGVRP
;
A
#
# COMPACT_ATOMS: atom_id res chain seq x y z
N LEU A 1 1.41 10.90 6.68
CA LEU A 1 1.82 9.48 6.58
C LEU A 1 0.69 8.57 6.11
N THR A 2 -0.50 8.61 6.70
CA THR A 2 -1.64 7.75 6.30
C THR A 2 -1.96 7.77 4.81
N ARG A 3 -1.98 8.95 4.18
CA ARG A 3 -2.17 9.08 2.71
C ARG A 3 -1.06 8.41 1.91
N ALA A 4 0.21 8.58 2.32
CA ALA A 4 1.35 7.94 1.67
C ALA A 4 1.25 6.41 1.78
N ALA A 5 0.99 5.87 2.98
CA ALA A 5 0.78 4.44 3.20
C ALA A 5 -0.35 3.88 2.33
N TYR A 6 -1.48 4.58 2.24
CA TYR A 6 -2.59 4.20 1.37
C TYR A 6 -2.18 4.14 -0.11
N HIS A 7 -1.49 5.16 -0.63
CA HIS A 7 -1.07 5.20 -2.03
C HIS A 7 -0.01 4.15 -2.37
N LEU A 8 0.91 3.84 -1.44
CA LEU A 8 1.90 2.78 -1.59
C LEU A 8 1.23 1.39 -1.54
N GLY A 9 0.28 1.19 -0.63
CA GLY A 9 -0.51 -0.03 -0.53
C GLY A 9 -1.29 -0.34 -1.81
N ASN A 10 -1.95 0.67 -2.40
CA ASN A 10 -2.65 0.53 -3.68
C ASN A 10 -1.74 0.16 -4.87
N ARG A 11 -0.43 0.31 -4.71
CA ARG A 11 0.59 -0.05 -5.71
C ARG A 11 1.29 -1.36 -5.39
N HIS A 12 0.89 -2.06 -4.32
CA HIS A 12 1.52 -3.28 -3.83
C HIS A 12 3.04 -3.14 -3.63
N VAL A 13 3.47 -1.96 -3.15
CA VAL A 13 4.88 -1.69 -2.84
C VAL A 13 5.26 -2.39 -1.54
N ALA A 14 6.39 -3.07 -1.52
CA ALA A 14 6.99 -3.58 -0.30
C ALA A 14 7.32 -2.40 0.64
N LEU A 15 6.70 -2.39 1.81
CA LEU A 15 6.72 -1.26 2.73
C LEU A 15 6.99 -1.76 4.14
N GLN A 16 7.98 -1.19 4.80
CA GLN A 16 8.16 -1.34 6.24
C GLN A 16 7.53 -0.14 6.93
N VAL A 17 6.71 -0.41 7.94
CA VAL A 17 6.01 0.61 8.71
C VAL A 17 6.66 0.71 10.08
N GLY A 18 6.90 1.92 10.56
CA GLY A 18 7.31 2.16 11.94
C GLY A 18 6.57 3.33 12.54
N ASP A 19 6.95 3.70 13.76
CA ASP A 19 6.30 4.77 14.48
C ASP A 19 6.66 6.14 13.87
N GLY A 20 5.72 6.69 13.10
CA GLY A 20 5.88 7.97 12.42
C GLY A 20 6.73 7.94 11.16
N TRP A 21 7.02 6.77 10.58
CA TRP A 21 7.79 6.67 9.34
C TRP A 21 7.41 5.46 8.47
N LEU A 22 7.79 5.55 7.20
CA LEU A 22 7.65 4.50 6.19
C LEU A 22 9.01 4.29 5.52
N ARG A 23 9.41 3.03 5.29
CA ARG A 23 10.60 2.68 4.50
C ARG A 23 10.21 1.80 3.33
N LEU A 24 10.85 2.07 2.20
CA LEU A 24 10.73 1.33 0.95
C LEU A 24 12.10 1.33 0.28
N LEU A 25 12.27 0.48 -0.73
CA LEU A 25 13.46 0.52 -1.58
C LEU A 25 13.55 1.85 -2.34
N ASP A 26 14.77 2.25 -2.68
CA ASP A 26 15.01 3.47 -3.44
C ASP A 26 14.36 3.37 -4.82
N ASP A 27 13.36 4.23 -5.05
CA ASP A 27 12.59 4.31 -6.28
C ASP A 27 12.23 5.78 -6.52
N TYR A 28 12.75 6.33 -7.62
CA TYR A 28 12.60 7.74 -7.93
C TYR A 28 11.14 8.13 -8.26
N VAL A 29 10.34 7.22 -8.83
CA VAL A 29 8.93 7.46 -9.16
C VAL A 29 8.10 7.54 -7.89
N LEU A 30 8.32 6.60 -6.96
CA LEU A 30 7.63 6.60 -5.67
C LEU A 30 8.09 7.79 -4.81
N LYS A 31 9.37 8.15 -4.85
CA LYS A 31 9.90 9.36 -4.21
C LYS A 31 9.19 10.61 -4.70
N ASP A 32 9.11 10.83 -6.01
CA ASP A 32 8.45 12.01 -6.58
C ASP A 32 6.96 12.07 -6.21
N MET A 33 6.27 10.92 -6.24
CA MET A 33 4.88 10.82 -5.78
C MET A 33 4.76 11.20 -4.30
N LEU A 34 5.65 10.71 -3.43
CA LEU A 34 5.64 11.01 -2.00
C LEU A 34 5.89 12.49 -1.72
N LEU A 35 6.80 13.12 -2.48
CA LEU A 35 7.06 14.56 -2.41
C LEU A 35 5.82 15.37 -2.83
N GLN A 36 5.13 14.97 -3.91
CA GLN A 36 3.87 15.61 -4.33
C GLN A 36 2.74 15.49 -3.29
N LEU A 37 2.77 14.45 -2.46
CA LEU A 37 1.85 14.27 -1.33
C LEU A 37 2.26 15.05 -0.07
N GLY A 38 3.39 15.77 -0.12
CA GLY A 38 3.93 16.56 0.99
C GLY A 38 4.70 15.74 2.02
N ALA A 39 5.15 14.53 1.69
CA ALA A 39 6.03 13.77 2.57
C ALA A 39 7.47 14.31 2.51
N GLN A 40 8.19 14.17 3.62
CA GLN A 40 9.64 14.35 3.65
C GLN A 40 10.30 13.02 3.33
N VAL A 41 11.35 13.04 2.51
CA VAL A 41 12.07 11.85 2.07
C VAL A 41 13.55 12.01 2.42
N GLU A 42 14.12 10.99 3.06
CA GLU A 42 15.53 10.89 3.41
C GLU A 42 16.10 9.59 2.85
N HIS A 43 17.33 9.63 2.33
CA HIS A 43 18.05 8.42 1.95
C HIS A 43 18.82 7.89 3.17
N ILE A 44 18.59 6.62 3.50
CA ILE A 44 19.24 5.95 4.62
C ILE A 44 19.72 4.56 4.20
N GLU A 45 20.77 4.07 4.84
CA GLU A 45 21.18 2.67 4.79
C GLU A 45 20.74 2.00 6.09
N ALA A 46 19.82 1.04 6.00
CA ALA A 46 19.28 0.33 7.16
C ALA A 46 18.75 -1.06 6.75
N PRO A 47 18.65 -2.02 7.70
CA PRO A 47 17.90 -3.24 7.47
C PRO A 47 16.47 -2.95 7.04
N PHE A 48 15.96 -3.74 6.10
CA PHE A 48 14.63 -3.58 5.53
C PHE A 48 13.81 -4.86 5.76
N GLU A 49 12.77 -4.73 6.59
CA GLU A 49 11.85 -5.81 6.95
C GLU A 49 10.44 -5.39 6.51
N PRO A 50 10.08 -5.56 5.23
CA PRO A 50 8.78 -5.15 4.73
C PRO A 50 7.66 -5.98 5.35
N GLU A 51 6.52 -5.35 5.58
CA GLU A 51 5.29 -6.04 5.93
C GLU A 51 4.90 -7.00 4.79
N HIS A 52 4.60 -8.25 5.14
CA HIS A 52 4.07 -9.19 4.18
C HIS A 52 2.67 -8.72 3.78
N GLY A 53 2.42 -8.59 2.48
CA GLY A 53 1.09 -8.22 2.00
C GLY A 53 0.04 -9.19 2.57
N ALA A 54 -1.14 -8.66 2.91
CA ALA A 54 -2.23 -9.43 3.53
C ALA A 54 -2.69 -10.68 2.73
N TYR A 55 -2.25 -10.81 1.47
CA TYR A 55 -2.62 -11.87 0.53
C TYR A 55 -1.44 -12.70 0.02
N GLY A 56 -0.31 -12.75 0.73
CA GLY A 56 0.90 -13.50 0.35
C GLY A 56 0.81 -15.04 0.36
N GLY A 57 -0.39 -15.62 0.16
CA GLY A 57 -0.65 -17.07 0.20
C GLY A 57 -1.54 -17.60 -0.94
N GLY A 58 -1.70 -16.86 -2.04
CA GLY A 58 -2.50 -17.30 -3.19
C GLY A 58 -1.64 -18.01 -4.23
N HIS A 59 -1.65 -19.34 -4.22
CA HIS A 59 -1.15 -20.16 -5.32
C HIS A 59 -1.71 -19.67 -6.67
N HIS A 60 -0.82 -19.53 -7.66
CA HIS A 60 -1.19 -19.44 -9.07
C HIS A 60 -2.03 -20.68 -9.46
N HIS A 61 -3.35 -20.54 -9.49
CA HIS A 61 -4.21 -21.39 -10.30
C HIS A 61 -5.17 -20.50 -11.08
N SER A 62 -4.87 -20.43 -12.38
CA SER A 62 -5.78 -20.05 -13.44
C SER A 62 -7.10 -20.82 -13.32
N HIS A 63 -8.13 -20.18 -12.80
CA HIS A 63 -9.51 -20.39 -13.23
C HIS A 63 -10.24 -19.05 -13.08
N ALA A 64 -10.45 -18.39 -14.22
CA ALA A 64 -11.48 -17.38 -14.36
C ALA A 64 -12.83 -18.04 -14.02
N GLY A 65 -13.23 -17.93 -12.77
CA GLY A 65 -14.62 -18.09 -12.37
C GLY A 65 -15.28 -16.74 -12.58
N GLU A 66 -16.05 -16.63 -13.66
CA GLU A 66 -17.05 -15.59 -13.84
C GLU A 66 -17.99 -15.59 -12.62
N ALA A 67 -17.75 -14.69 -11.68
CA ALA A 67 -18.77 -14.27 -10.73
C ALA A 67 -19.31 -12.93 -11.24
N GLU A 68 -20.26 -13.02 -12.15
CA GLU A 68 -21.17 -11.92 -12.45
C GLU A 68 -21.87 -11.53 -11.14
N PHE A 69 -21.53 -10.37 -10.60
CA PHE A 69 -22.16 -9.87 -9.38
C PHE A 69 -23.63 -9.57 -9.67
N SER A 70 -24.54 -10.47 -9.29
CA SER A 70 -25.99 -10.32 -9.48
C SER A 70 -26.63 -9.26 -8.55
N TYR A 71 -25.84 -8.56 -7.74
CA TYR A 71 -26.29 -7.42 -6.92
C TYR A 71 -25.14 -6.46 -6.64
N ALA A 72 -25.47 -5.18 -6.41
CA ALA A 72 -24.50 -4.15 -6.06
C ALA A 72 -23.77 -4.52 -4.75
N PRO A 73 -22.42 -4.53 -4.72
CA PRO A 73 -21.68 -4.89 -3.52
C PRO A 73 -21.92 -3.85 -2.42
N ARG A 74 -22.16 -4.33 -1.18
CA ARG A 74 -22.32 -3.46 -0.01
C ARG A 74 -20.94 -2.91 0.38
N LEU A 75 -20.76 -1.60 0.27
CA LEU A 75 -19.56 -0.90 0.71
C LEU A 75 -19.77 -0.31 2.11
N HIS A 76 -18.75 -0.41 2.96
CA HIS A 76 -18.71 0.26 4.26
C HIS A 76 -17.96 1.59 4.12
N GLN A 77 -18.62 2.68 4.51
CA GLN A 77 -18.03 4.02 4.56
C GLN A 77 -17.60 4.34 6.00
N PHE A 78 -16.32 4.58 6.21
CA PHE A 78 -15.80 5.10 7.47
C PHE A 78 -15.29 6.52 7.26
N GLY A 79 -15.97 7.48 7.88
CA GLY A 79 -15.53 8.86 8.01
C GLY A 79 -14.99 9.10 9.42
N VAL A 80 -13.94 9.90 9.53
CA VAL A 80 -13.51 10.46 10.81
C VAL A 80 -14.53 11.55 11.16
N ARG A 81 -15.35 11.32 12.18
CA ARG A 81 -16.13 12.42 12.78
C ARG A 81 -15.18 13.31 13.60
N PRO A 82 -15.39 14.63 13.60
CA PRO A 82 -14.57 15.59 14.34
C PRO A 82 -14.59 15.34 15.85
#